data_AF-A0A443ZTP6-F1
#
_entry.id   AF-A0A443ZTP6-F1
#
_cell.length_a   1.000
_cell.length_b   1.000
_cell.length_c   1.000
_cell.angle_alpha   90.00
_cell.angle_beta   90.00
_cell.angle_gamma   90.00
#
_symmetry.space_group_name_H-M   'P 1'
#
loop_
_entity.id
_entity.type
_entity.pdbx_description
1 polymer ?
#
loop_
_entity_poly.entity_id
_entity_poly.type
_entity_poly.pdbx_seq_one_letter_code
_entity_poly.pdbx_strand_id
1 'polypeptide(L)'
;MNTPRKWLASLLLPICLLAGCNGVDHAAVQPAAAPKAESLGNLDYPALPVIRNAVFSMTPLVDGKRNPAVMQQICGLARGEVDRAEVERFVAGSGETVESLNKKGGVTALLVNDNQKGREIACAAYLATAPLVQVDGSEFISANKTADGKLQVDPARLSEVMAVRLALSRTDAEYFTLIAQKLQQSPGLSDAQYHARTRELFAELAPAFLKRVKQQMPLPGTHFKLKQLDKQRFAFSSANGAEYEYSTDGMVLRQDNITWYGEGQLMGQRRALNIAYYPEDVTRRVR
;
A
#
# COMPACT_ATOMS: atom_id res chain seq x y z
N MET A 1 -55.53 -7.54 59.80
CA MET A 1 -55.47 -7.17 61.23
C MET A 1 -54.34 -7.92 61.91
N ASN A 2 -53.64 -7.26 62.82
CA ASN A 2 -52.87 -7.77 63.97
C ASN A 2 -51.80 -8.87 63.77
N THR A 3 -50.54 -8.45 63.93
CA THR A 3 -49.50 -9.16 64.70
C THR A 3 -49.96 -9.32 66.18
N PRO A 4 -49.50 -10.32 66.99
CA PRO A 4 -48.10 -10.59 67.40
C PRO A 4 -47.69 -12.09 67.27
N ARG A 5 -46.41 -12.52 67.21
CA ARG A 5 -45.19 -12.27 68.02
C ARG A 5 -45.18 -12.97 69.40
N LYS A 6 -44.55 -14.15 69.52
CA LYS A 6 -43.30 -14.41 70.31
C LYS A 6 -43.09 -15.89 70.74
N TRP A 7 -41.87 -16.42 70.49
CA TRP A 7 -41.00 -17.25 71.38
C TRP A 7 -41.56 -18.66 71.76
N LEU A 8 -40.83 -19.76 71.99
CA LEU A 8 -39.41 -20.21 72.01
C LEU A 8 -39.48 -21.78 71.87
N ALA A 9 -38.46 -22.63 71.64
CA ALA A 9 -37.00 -22.57 71.55
C ALA A 9 -36.48 -23.75 70.65
N SER A 10 -35.25 -24.24 70.93
CA SER A 10 -34.66 -25.56 70.57
C SER A 10 -34.38 -25.88 69.09
N LEU A 11 -33.09 -25.78 68.72
CA LEU A 11 -32.56 -26.29 67.46
C LEU A 11 -32.61 -27.83 67.41
N LEU A 12 -32.99 -28.36 66.25
CA LEU A 12 -32.69 -29.73 65.82
C LEU A 12 -31.95 -29.66 64.48
N LEU A 13 -30.81 -30.35 64.41
CA LEU A 13 -30.16 -30.75 63.14
C LEU A 13 -31.14 -31.61 62.34
N PRO A 14 -31.19 -31.50 60.99
CA PRO A 14 -30.09 -32.03 60.17
C PRO A 14 -29.73 -31.20 58.91
N ILE A 15 -28.45 -31.26 58.52
CA ILE A 15 -28.01 -30.76 57.21
C ILE A 15 -28.30 -31.85 56.17
N CYS A 16 -29.48 -31.78 55.56
CA CYS A 16 -29.77 -32.49 54.33
C CYS A 16 -29.18 -31.71 53.14
N LEU A 17 -28.12 -32.26 52.53
CA LEU A 17 -27.73 -31.91 51.16
C LEU A 17 -28.70 -32.60 50.17
N LEU A 18 -28.98 -31.93 49.05
CA LEU A 18 -29.81 -32.27 47.86
C LEU A 18 -30.84 -31.12 47.60
N ALA A 19 -31.10 -30.64 46.39
CA ALA A 19 -30.49 -30.87 45.06
C ALA A 19 -30.74 -29.63 44.17
N GLY A 20 -29.98 -29.49 43.06
CA GLY A 20 -30.00 -28.29 42.21
C GLY A 20 -29.46 -28.48 40.79
N CYS A 21 -29.88 -29.56 40.14
CA CYS A 21 -29.78 -29.84 38.70
C CYS A 21 -30.10 -28.62 37.79
N ASN A 22 -29.67 -28.49 36.53
CA ASN A 22 -28.86 -29.32 35.61
C ASN A 22 -28.24 -28.40 34.54
N GLY A 23 -27.07 -28.75 33.99
CA GLY A 23 -26.43 -27.98 32.93
C GLY A 23 -25.00 -28.41 32.65
N VAL A 24 -24.80 -29.70 32.34
CA VAL A 24 -23.50 -30.20 31.89
C VAL A 24 -23.32 -29.81 30.42
N ASP A 25 -22.94 -28.55 30.19
CA ASP A 25 -22.44 -28.17 28.88
C ASP A 25 -21.15 -28.94 28.63
N HIS A 26 -21.22 -29.89 27.69
CA HIS A 26 -20.05 -30.44 27.08
C HIS A 26 -19.25 -29.29 26.46
N ALA A 27 -18.18 -28.88 27.15
CA ALA A 27 -17.07 -28.20 26.53
C ALA A 27 -16.50 -29.15 25.47
N ALA A 28 -17.09 -29.10 24.27
CA ALA A 28 -16.65 -29.85 23.13
C ALA A 28 -15.20 -29.45 22.87
N VAL A 29 -14.28 -30.35 23.20
CA VAL A 29 -12.90 -30.29 22.75
C VAL A 29 -13.02 -30.25 21.23
N GLN A 30 -12.83 -29.05 20.65
CA GLN A 30 -12.71 -28.91 19.22
C GLN A 30 -11.61 -29.90 18.80
N PRO A 31 -11.89 -30.87 17.92
CA PRO A 31 -10.82 -31.73 17.45
C PRO A 31 -9.75 -30.81 16.88
N ALA A 32 -8.52 -30.94 17.41
CA ALA A 32 -7.39 -30.19 16.91
C ALA A 32 -7.41 -30.35 15.39
N ALA A 33 -7.54 -29.22 14.66
CA ALA A 33 -7.81 -29.25 13.24
C ALA A 33 -6.77 -30.17 12.61
N ALA A 34 -7.22 -31.27 11.99
CA ALA A 34 -6.33 -32.24 11.38
C ALA A 34 -5.34 -31.45 10.51
N PRO A 35 -4.02 -31.72 10.61
CA PRO A 35 -3.04 -30.93 9.89
C PRO A 35 -3.48 -30.92 8.43
N LYS A 36 -3.85 -29.73 7.93
CA LYS A 36 -4.29 -29.57 6.54
C LYS A 36 -3.19 -30.20 5.72
N ALA A 37 -3.50 -31.29 5.03
CA ALA A 37 -2.51 -32.06 4.30
C ALA A 37 -1.79 -31.09 3.36
N GLU A 38 -0.57 -30.72 3.74
CA GLU A 38 0.15 -29.64 3.08
C GLU A 38 0.44 -30.15 1.69
N SER A 39 -0.26 -29.61 0.70
CA SER A 39 -0.20 -30.14 -0.66
C SER A 39 1.20 -29.87 -1.17
N LEU A 40 2.06 -30.89 -1.13
CA LEU A 40 3.44 -30.86 -1.64
C LEU A 40 3.44 -30.09 -2.97
N GLY A 41 4.01 -28.89 -2.95
CA GLY A 41 3.82 -27.91 -4.01
C GLY A 41 3.55 -26.50 -3.52
N ASN A 42 2.73 -26.34 -2.49
CA ASN A 42 2.23 -25.04 -2.05
C ASN A 42 3.02 -24.49 -0.85
N LEU A 43 3.21 -23.17 -0.82
CA LEU A 43 3.90 -22.44 0.24
C LEU A 43 3.13 -21.16 0.59
N ASP A 44 3.02 -20.85 1.88
CA ASP A 44 2.53 -19.55 2.35
C ASP A 44 3.62 -18.49 2.20
N TYR A 45 3.45 -17.61 1.21
CA TYR A 45 4.42 -16.61 0.79
C TYR A 45 3.91 -15.18 1.08
N PRO A 46 4.74 -14.23 1.55
CA PRO A 46 4.29 -12.87 1.84
C PRO A 46 3.67 -12.18 0.61
N ALA A 47 2.46 -11.64 0.75
CA ALA A 47 1.74 -10.97 -0.35
C ALA A 47 2.41 -9.65 -0.78
N LEU A 48 3.03 -8.94 0.17
CA LEU A 48 3.63 -7.62 -0.04
C LEU A 48 4.67 -7.57 -1.19
N PRO A 49 5.72 -8.43 -1.25
CA PRO A 49 6.67 -8.43 -2.36
C PRO A 49 6.02 -8.79 -3.70
N VAL A 50 5.06 -9.72 -3.73
CA VAL A 50 4.34 -10.07 -4.97
C VAL A 50 3.61 -8.86 -5.51
N ILE A 51 2.90 -8.13 -4.64
CA ILE A 51 2.12 -6.95 -5.04
C ILE A 51 3.04 -5.79 -5.44
N ARG A 52 4.04 -5.46 -4.61
CA ARG A 52 5.01 -4.40 -4.89
C ARG A 52 5.72 -4.63 -6.23
N ASN A 53 6.24 -5.82 -6.48
CA ASN A 53 6.96 -6.11 -7.73
C ASN A 53 6.03 -6.08 -8.95
N ALA A 54 4.78 -6.55 -8.82
CA ALA A 54 3.79 -6.45 -9.90
C ALA A 54 3.49 -4.99 -10.26
N VAL A 55 3.20 -4.14 -9.28
CA VAL A 55 2.91 -2.71 -9.51
C VAL A 55 4.17 -1.97 -9.97
N PHE A 56 5.35 -2.32 -9.46
CA PHE A 56 6.63 -1.77 -9.94
C PHE A 56 6.87 -2.10 -11.42
N SER A 57 6.51 -3.30 -11.88
CA SER A 57 6.58 -3.69 -13.30
C SER A 57 5.61 -2.92 -14.21
N MET A 58 4.62 -2.22 -13.64
CA MET A 58 3.72 -1.32 -14.36
C MET A 58 4.21 0.14 -14.39
N THR A 59 5.33 0.45 -13.71
CA THR A 59 5.90 1.81 -13.70
C THR A 59 6.24 2.25 -15.13
N PRO A 60 5.70 3.36 -15.63
CA PRO A 60 6.07 3.87 -16.94
C PRO A 60 7.52 4.36 -16.96
N LEU A 61 8.27 3.96 -17.99
CA LEU A 61 9.65 4.36 -18.21
C LEU A 61 9.79 5.03 -19.58
N VAL A 62 10.52 6.14 -19.64
CA VAL A 62 10.97 6.79 -20.87
C VAL A 62 12.45 6.47 -21.03
N ASP A 63 12.82 5.87 -22.16
CA ASP A 63 14.20 5.44 -22.45
C ASP A 63 14.84 4.61 -21.31
N GLY A 64 14.03 3.72 -20.72
CA GLY A 64 14.42 2.84 -19.62
C GLY A 64 14.52 3.50 -18.24
N LYS A 65 14.15 4.78 -18.09
CA LYS A 65 14.24 5.54 -16.83
C LYS A 65 12.90 6.15 -16.42
N ARG A 66 12.72 6.39 -15.12
CA ARG A 66 11.61 7.23 -14.62
C ARG A 66 11.83 8.66 -15.13
N ASN A 67 10.79 9.28 -15.67
CA ASN A 67 10.83 10.65 -16.18
C ASN A 67 9.73 11.48 -15.51
N PRO A 68 10.06 12.26 -14.45
CA PRO A 68 9.07 13.06 -13.72
C PRO A 68 8.35 14.08 -14.59
N ALA A 69 9.03 14.72 -15.54
CA ALA A 69 8.43 15.75 -16.41
C ALA A 69 7.35 15.17 -17.33
N VAL A 70 7.62 14.04 -18.00
CA VAL A 70 6.63 13.33 -18.81
C VAL A 70 5.48 12.81 -17.95
N MET A 71 5.78 12.26 -16.78
CA MET A 71 4.75 11.70 -15.90
C MET A 71 3.89 12.76 -15.21
N GLN A 72 4.40 13.97 -14.98
CA GLN A 72 3.61 15.12 -14.52
C GLN A 72 2.50 15.45 -15.53
N GLN A 73 2.83 15.49 -16.82
CA GLN A 73 1.85 15.75 -17.89
C GLN A 73 0.83 14.60 -18.02
N ILE A 74 1.28 13.34 -18.00
CA ILE A 74 0.38 12.17 -18.06
C ILE A 74 -0.54 12.12 -16.84
N CYS A 75 -0.03 12.37 -15.64
CA CYS A 75 -0.84 12.43 -14.41
C CYS A 75 -1.80 13.61 -14.39
N GLY A 76 -1.38 14.78 -14.90
CA GLY A 76 -2.25 15.93 -15.00
C GLY A 76 -3.42 15.67 -15.96
N LEU A 77 -3.17 15.10 -17.14
CA LEU A 77 -4.21 14.63 -18.06
C LEU A 77 -5.11 13.55 -17.41
N ALA A 78 -4.52 12.56 -16.73
CA ALA A 78 -5.26 11.51 -16.03
C ALA A 78 -6.23 12.07 -14.97
N ARG A 79 -5.88 13.19 -14.34
CA ARG A 79 -6.66 13.84 -13.27
C ARG A 79 -7.54 15.00 -13.76
N GLY A 80 -7.49 15.34 -15.05
CA GLY A 80 -8.20 16.49 -15.64
C GLY A 80 -7.68 17.86 -15.18
N GLU A 81 -6.39 17.95 -14.85
CA GLU A 81 -5.75 19.14 -14.26
C GLU A 81 -4.94 19.98 -15.28
N VAL A 82 -4.58 19.39 -16.42
CA VAL A 82 -4.04 20.09 -17.60
C VAL A 82 -4.84 19.73 -18.83
N ASP A 83 -4.93 20.66 -19.77
CA ASP A 83 -5.58 20.47 -21.05
C ASP A 83 -4.60 19.99 -22.14
N ARG A 84 -5.13 19.73 -23.34
CA ARG A 84 -4.34 19.26 -24.49
C ARG A 84 -3.37 20.32 -25.01
N ALA A 85 -3.71 21.61 -24.91
CA ALA A 85 -2.87 22.70 -25.39
C ALA A 85 -1.63 22.91 -24.50
N GLU A 86 -1.71 22.61 -23.21
CA GLU A 86 -0.53 22.54 -22.35
C GLU A 86 0.41 21.39 -22.74
N VAL A 87 -0.14 20.21 -22.98
CA VAL A 87 0.68 19.05 -23.35
C VAL A 87 1.28 19.22 -24.73
N GLU A 88 0.57 19.83 -25.68
CA GLU A 88 1.11 20.20 -27.00
C GLU A 88 2.27 21.21 -26.90
N ARG A 89 2.17 22.22 -26.01
CA ARG A 89 3.29 23.13 -25.70
C ARG A 89 4.50 22.37 -25.12
N PHE A 90 4.27 21.43 -24.21
CA PHE A 90 5.33 20.59 -23.63
C PHE A 90 6.03 19.72 -24.69
N VAL A 91 5.25 19.07 -25.56
CA VAL A 91 5.74 18.20 -26.65
C VAL A 91 6.52 19.00 -27.71
N ALA A 92 6.02 20.17 -28.10
CA ALA A 92 6.75 21.06 -29.00
C ALA A 92 8.06 21.56 -28.37
N GLY A 93 8.05 21.87 -27.06
CA GLY A 93 9.23 22.29 -26.30
C GLY A 93 10.33 21.22 -26.18
N SER A 94 10.00 19.93 -26.33
CA SER A 94 10.99 18.85 -26.40
C SER A 94 11.47 18.51 -27.81
N GLY A 95 11.00 19.23 -28.85
CA GLY A 95 11.33 18.97 -30.25
C GLY A 95 10.63 17.74 -30.86
N GLU A 96 9.57 17.24 -30.21
CA GLU A 96 8.76 16.11 -30.66
C GLU A 96 7.47 16.58 -31.34
N THR A 97 6.78 15.67 -32.04
CA THR A 97 5.47 15.92 -32.65
C THR A 97 4.45 14.87 -32.20
N VAL A 98 3.16 15.19 -32.29
CA VAL A 98 2.06 14.24 -32.02
C VAL A 98 2.23 12.94 -32.83
N GLU A 99 2.63 13.06 -34.09
CA GLU A 99 2.88 11.91 -34.97
C GLU A 99 4.12 11.09 -34.53
N SER A 100 5.23 11.75 -34.16
CA SER A 100 6.43 11.06 -33.69
C SER A 100 6.19 10.28 -32.40
N LEU A 101 5.45 10.87 -31.44
CA LEU A 101 5.12 10.23 -30.18
C LEU A 101 4.14 9.06 -30.34
N ASN A 102 3.12 9.20 -31.19
CA ASN A 102 2.22 8.09 -31.52
C ASN A 102 2.99 6.94 -32.20
N LYS A 103 3.93 7.24 -33.11
CA LYS A 103 4.77 6.23 -33.77
C LYS A 103 5.76 5.55 -32.84
N LYS A 104 6.29 6.26 -31.84
CA LYS A 104 7.12 5.69 -30.76
C LYS A 104 6.32 4.76 -29.84
N GLY A 105 5.02 5.03 -29.67
CA GLY A 105 4.15 4.22 -28.83
C GLY A 105 4.47 4.35 -27.34
N GLY A 106 4.26 3.26 -26.59
CA GLY A 106 4.60 3.17 -25.17
C GLY A 106 3.97 4.26 -24.30
N VAL A 107 4.71 4.72 -23.29
CA VAL A 107 4.25 5.77 -22.37
C VAL A 107 4.12 7.13 -23.05
N THR A 108 5.01 7.49 -23.98
CA THR A 108 5.03 8.82 -24.58
C THR A 108 3.83 9.06 -25.51
N ALA A 109 3.28 8.02 -26.13
CA ALA A 109 2.02 8.13 -26.85
C ALA A 109 0.83 8.55 -25.96
N LEU A 110 0.84 8.25 -24.65
CA LEU A 110 -0.23 8.64 -23.71
C LEU A 110 -0.34 10.16 -23.48
N LEU A 111 0.70 10.92 -23.85
CA LEU A 111 0.67 12.39 -23.87
C LEU A 111 -0.29 12.92 -24.94
N VAL A 112 -0.43 12.22 -26.06
CA VAL A 112 -1.04 12.78 -27.30
C VAL A 112 -2.21 11.97 -27.85
N ASN A 113 -2.39 10.71 -27.44
CA ASN A 113 -3.55 9.90 -27.79
C ASN A 113 -4.74 10.10 -26.83
N ASP A 114 -5.89 9.52 -27.13
CA ASP A 114 -7.11 9.66 -26.31
C ASP A 114 -7.29 8.53 -25.27
N ASN A 115 -6.24 7.75 -24.98
CA ASN A 115 -6.32 6.60 -24.08
C ASN A 115 -6.31 7.01 -22.59
N GLN A 116 -7.45 7.53 -22.13
CA GLN A 116 -7.64 7.99 -20.76
C GLN A 116 -7.37 6.88 -19.72
N LYS A 117 -7.88 5.67 -19.95
CA LYS A 117 -7.63 4.51 -19.07
C LYS A 117 -6.13 4.19 -18.98
N GLY A 118 -5.41 4.27 -20.11
CA GLY A 118 -3.96 4.11 -20.16
C GLY A 118 -3.23 5.16 -19.32
N ARG A 119 -3.64 6.43 -19.41
CA ARG A 119 -3.10 7.52 -18.57
C ARG A 119 -3.35 7.29 -17.08
N GLU A 120 -4.55 6.87 -16.71
CA GLU A 120 -4.92 6.60 -15.31
C GLU A 120 -4.08 5.47 -14.73
N ILE A 121 -3.93 4.35 -15.46
CA ILE A 121 -3.09 3.22 -15.04
C ILE A 121 -1.62 3.65 -14.94
N ALA A 122 -1.09 4.35 -15.94
CA ALA A 122 0.30 4.81 -15.97
C ALA A 122 0.59 5.78 -14.80
N CYS A 123 -0.31 6.73 -14.54
CA CYS A 123 -0.18 7.65 -13.41
C CYS A 123 -0.28 6.92 -12.07
N ALA A 124 -1.26 6.04 -11.89
CA ALA A 124 -1.43 5.28 -10.65
C ALA A 124 -0.19 4.43 -10.34
N ALA A 125 0.35 3.71 -11.32
CA ALA A 125 1.55 2.89 -11.14
C ALA A 125 2.80 3.73 -10.84
N TYR A 126 2.97 4.89 -11.51
CA TYR A 126 4.06 5.82 -11.22
C TYR A 126 3.98 6.37 -9.79
N LEU A 127 2.78 6.72 -9.33
CA LEU A 127 2.53 7.27 -8.00
C LEU A 127 2.67 6.20 -6.90
N ALA A 128 2.10 5.00 -7.07
CA ALA A 128 2.20 3.88 -6.12
C ALA A 128 3.63 3.31 -5.95
N THR A 129 4.56 3.75 -6.79
CA THR A 129 5.97 3.34 -6.74
C THR A 129 6.90 4.50 -6.37
N ALA A 130 6.40 5.74 -6.33
CA ALA A 130 7.18 6.88 -5.88
C ALA A 130 7.65 6.73 -4.42
N PRO A 131 6.85 6.25 -3.44
CA PRO A 131 7.33 5.92 -2.09
C PRO A 131 8.45 4.88 -2.03
N LEU A 132 8.64 4.09 -3.09
CA LEU A 132 9.60 2.97 -3.14
C LEU A 132 10.93 3.35 -3.83
N VAL A 133 11.15 4.64 -4.12
CA VAL A 133 12.40 5.15 -4.70
C VAL A 133 12.91 6.36 -3.93
N GLN A 134 14.22 6.63 -4.00
CA GLN A 134 14.81 7.83 -3.39
C GLN A 134 14.13 9.09 -3.92
N VAL A 135 14.05 10.13 -3.07
CA VAL A 135 13.54 11.45 -3.45
C VAL A 135 14.53 12.17 -4.36
N ASP A 136 14.04 12.84 -5.41
CA ASP A 136 14.91 13.67 -6.26
C ASP A 136 15.12 15.03 -5.59
N GLY A 137 16.39 15.42 -5.42
CA GLY A 137 16.75 16.70 -4.82
C GLY A 137 16.16 17.91 -5.55
N SER A 138 15.94 17.80 -6.86
CA SER A 138 15.33 18.88 -7.66
C SER A 138 13.87 19.17 -7.30
N GLU A 139 13.16 18.25 -6.64
CA GLU A 139 11.78 18.47 -6.17
C GLU A 139 11.72 19.57 -5.08
N PHE A 140 12.77 19.71 -4.25
CA PHE A 140 12.77 20.58 -3.07
C PHE A 140 13.99 21.50 -2.92
N ILE A 141 14.93 21.50 -3.87
CA ILE A 141 15.99 22.50 -3.94
C ILE A 141 15.47 23.77 -4.61
N SER A 142 15.80 24.93 -4.04
CA SER A 142 15.51 26.24 -4.61
C SER A 142 16.41 26.51 -5.82
N ALA A 143 15.89 27.25 -6.80
CA ALA A 143 16.70 27.84 -7.86
C ALA A 143 17.69 28.88 -7.33
N ASN A 144 17.40 29.48 -6.17
CA ASN A 144 18.27 30.42 -5.50
C ASN A 144 19.39 29.69 -4.76
N LYS A 145 20.62 30.16 -4.96
CA LYS A 145 21.79 29.76 -4.18
C LYS A 145 21.94 30.66 -2.95
N THR A 146 22.52 30.13 -1.89
CA THR A 146 22.99 30.94 -0.75
C THR A 146 24.11 31.89 -1.19
N ALA A 147 24.46 32.86 -0.35
CA ALA A 147 25.58 33.77 -0.61
C ALA A 147 26.92 33.02 -0.89
N ASP A 148 27.12 31.86 -0.27
CA ASP A 148 28.27 30.96 -0.50
C ASP A 148 28.19 30.16 -1.83
N GLY A 149 27.17 30.40 -2.67
CA GLY A 149 26.93 29.64 -3.90
C GLY A 149 26.38 28.22 -3.71
N LYS A 150 26.05 27.81 -2.48
CA LYS A 150 25.49 26.47 -2.17
C LYS A 150 24.00 26.41 -2.52
N LEU A 151 23.54 25.25 -2.95
CA LEU A 151 22.12 24.98 -3.18
C LEU A 151 21.34 25.07 -1.84
N GLN A 152 20.20 25.76 -1.85
CA GLN A 152 19.35 25.92 -0.68
C GLN A 152 18.14 24.99 -0.78
N VAL A 153 17.74 24.35 0.33
CA VAL A 153 16.47 23.62 0.42
C VAL A 153 15.32 24.62 0.60
N ASP A 154 14.28 24.47 -0.22
CA ASP A 154 13.00 25.16 -0.05
C ASP A 154 12.14 24.37 0.95
N PRO A 155 11.85 24.91 2.15
CA PRO A 155 11.12 24.20 3.18
C PRO A 155 9.65 23.95 2.82
N ALA A 156 9.04 24.79 1.98
CA ALA A 156 7.66 24.62 1.55
C ALA A 156 7.55 23.44 0.57
N ARG A 157 8.44 23.39 -0.43
CA ARG A 157 8.53 22.25 -1.37
C ARG A 157 8.89 20.95 -0.66
N LEU A 158 9.86 20.97 0.27
CA LEU A 158 10.20 19.77 1.05
C LEU A 158 8.98 19.28 1.87
N SER A 159 8.20 20.20 2.45
CA SER A 159 6.96 19.85 3.15
C SER A 159 5.89 19.26 2.23
N GLU A 160 5.75 19.76 1.00
CA GLU A 160 4.86 19.20 -0.02
C GLU A 160 5.28 17.78 -0.41
N VAL A 161 6.57 17.56 -0.68
CA VAL A 161 7.13 16.24 -0.98
C VAL A 161 6.88 15.25 0.17
N MET A 162 7.11 15.64 1.43
CA MET A 162 6.79 14.80 2.59
C MET A 162 5.28 14.49 2.69
N ALA A 163 4.42 15.47 2.45
CA ALA A 163 2.96 15.30 2.46
C ALA A 163 2.49 14.32 1.37
N VAL A 164 3.00 14.45 0.14
CA VAL A 164 2.72 13.55 -0.98
C VAL A 164 3.23 12.14 -0.69
N ARG A 165 4.46 11.99 -0.19
CA ARG A 165 5.04 10.67 0.17
C ARG A 165 4.24 9.95 1.24
N LEU A 166 3.73 10.67 2.25
CA LEU A 166 2.83 10.13 3.26
C LEU A 166 1.47 9.71 2.67
N ALA A 167 0.85 10.56 1.86
CA ALA A 167 -0.44 10.28 1.22
C ALA A 167 -0.38 9.04 0.31
N LEU A 168 0.67 8.93 -0.50
CA LEU A 168 0.93 7.79 -1.38
C LEU A 168 1.15 6.51 -0.56
N SER A 169 2.01 6.55 0.45
CA SER A 169 2.31 5.38 1.30
C SER A 169 1.07 4.86 2.04
N ARG A 170 0.17 5.74 2.48
CA ARG A 170 -1.13 5.36 3.06
C ARG A 170 -2.08 4.76 2.02
N THR A 171 -2.12 5.33 0.81
CA THR A 171 -2.96 4.82 -0.29
C THR A 171 -2.50 3.44 -0.73
N ASP A 172 -1.19 3.23 -0.86
CA ASP A 172 -0.59 1.92 -1.14
C ASP A 172 -0.97 0.89 -0.06
N ALA A 173 -0.88 1.24 1.22
CA ALA A 173 -1.22 0.35 2.32
C ALA A 173 -2.68 -0.15 2.25
N GLU A 174 -3.62 0.76 1.96
CA GLU A 174 -5.05 0.46 1.78
C GLU A 174 -5.30 -0.39 0.52
N TYR A 175 -4.77 0.01 -0.63
CA TYR A 175 -5.07 -0.64 -1.91
C TYR A 175 -4.35 -1.98 -2.04
N PHE A 176 -3.12 -2.11 -1.54
CA PHE A 176 -2.40 -3.38 -1.54
C PHE A 176 -2.99 -4.34 -0.49
N THR A 177 -3.61 -3.83 0.59
CA THR A 177 -4.45 -4.66 1.48
C THR A 177 -5.63 -5.26 0.73
N LEU A 178 -6.38 -4.44 -0.02
CA LEU A 178 -7.52 -4.89 -0.83
C LEU A 178 -7.10 -5.91 -1.90
N ILE A 179 -5.99 -5.64 -2.61
CA ILE A 179 -5.42 -6.57 -3.59
C ILE A 179 -5.04 -7.88 -2.90
N ALA A 180 -4.29 -7.85 -1.79
CA ALA A 180 -3.90 -9.06 -1.06
C ALA A 180 -5.12 -9.90 -0.64
N GLN A 181 -6.18 -9.28 -0.12
CA GLN A 181 -7.43 -9.95 0.22
C GLN A 181 -8.10 -10.60 -1.00
N LYS A 182 -8.04 -9.96 -2.18
CA LYS A 182 -8.55 -10.52 -3.44
C LYS A 182 -7.69 -11.67 -3.97
N LEU A 183 -6.36 -11.61 -3.85
CA LEU A 183 -5.47 -12.71 -4.22
C LEU A 183 -5.65 -13.93 -3.29
N GLN A 184 -5.88 -13.70 -2.00
CA GLN A 184 -6.17 -14.76 -1.02
C GLN A 184 -7.46 -15.54 -1.32
N GLN A 185 -8.38 -15.00 -2.14
CA GLN A 185 -9.58 -15.70 -2.62
C GLN A 185 -9.29 -16.67 -3.78
N SER A 186 -8.05 -16.75 -4.25
CA SER A 186 -7.60 -17.67 -5.30
C SER A 186 -6.28 -18.33 -4.90
N PRO A 187 -6.30 -19.29 -3.95
CA PRO A 187 -5.10 -20.03 -3.53
C PRO A 187 -4.60 -21.00 -4.62
N GLY A 188 -3.32 -21.36 -4.56
CA GLY A 188 -2.71 -22.35 -5.45
C GLY A 188 -2.32 -21.81 -6.83
N LEU A 189 -2.32 -20.49 -7.03
CA LEU A 189 -1.74 -19.88 -8.24
C LEU A 189 -0.21 -19.89 -8.15
N SER A 190 0.46 -19.91 -9.30
CA SER A 190 1.89 -19.68 -9.38
C SER A 190 2.25 -18.21 -9.14
N ASP A 191 3.50 -17.93 -8.80
CA ASP A 191 4.01 -16.57 -8.62
C ASP A 191 3.72 -15.66 -9.84
N ALA A 192 3.98 -16.15 -11.05
CA ALA A 192 3.69 -15.44 -12.30
C ALA A 192 2.20 -15.14 -12.49
N GLN A 193 1.31 -16.07 -12.09
CA GLN A 193 -0.14 -15.87 -12.13
C GLN A 193 -0.60 -14.83 -11.10
N TYR A 194 -0.05 -14.84 -9.87
CA TYR A 194 -0.32 -13.80 -8.88
C TYR A 194 0.19 -12.42 -9.32
N HIS A 195 1.35 -12.35 -9.96
CA HIS A 195 1.84 -11.11 -10.58
C HIS A 195 0.92 -10.60 -11.68
N ALA A 196 0.47 -11.47 -12.59
CA ALA A 196 -0.51 -11.10 -13.62
C ALA A 196 -1.82 -10.59 -13.01
N ARG A 197 -2.40 -11.35 -12.06
CA ARG A 197 -3.66 -11.00 -11.39
C ARG A 197 -3.55 -9.71 -10.59
N THR A 198 -2.38 -9.42 -10.00
CA THR A 198 -2.13 -8.14 -9.34
C THR A 198 -2.19 -6.99 -10.34
N ARG A 199 -1.54 -7.11 -11.50
CA ARG A 199 -1.54 -6.03 -12.52
C ARG A 199 -2.95 -5.75 -13.03
N GLU A 200 -3.76 -6.78 -13.23
CA GLU A 200 -5.18 -6.64 -13.58
C GLU A 200 -5.96 -5.87 -12.51
N LEU A 201 -5.89 -6.32 -11.24
CA LEU A 201 -6.58 -5.68 -10.13
C LEU A 201 -6.13 -4.23 -9.91
N PHE A 202 -4.84 -3.95 -10.01
CA PHE A 202 -4.32 -2.59 -9.88
C PHE A 202 -4.74 -1.70 -11.05
N ALA A 203 -4.77 -2.23 -12.28
CA ALA A 203 -5.26 -1.51 -13.46
C ALA A 203 -6.76 -1.20 -13.40
N GLU A 204 -7.57 -2.09 -12.81
CA GLU A 204 -8.99 -1.86 -12.51
C GLU A 204 -9.18 -0.78 -11.44
N LEU A 205 -8.36 -0.82 -10.39
CA LEU A 205 -8.42 0.11 -9.25
C LEU A 205 -7.78 1.48 -9.51
N ALA A 206 -7.05 1.67 -10.60
CA ALA A 206 -6.26 2.88 -10.88
C ALA A 206 -7.04 4.22 -10.75
N PRO A 207 -8.27 4.38 -11.29
CA PRO A 207 -9.00 5.64 -11.14
C PRO A 207 -9.40 5.93 -9.69
N ALA A 208 -9.77 4.88 -8.94
CA ALA A 208 -10.12 4.98 -7.53
C ALA A 208 -8.87 5.28 -6.67
N PHE A 209 -7.73 4.67 -6.99
CA PHE A 209 -6.43 4.95 -6.38
C PHE A 209 -6.07 6.43 -6.53
N LEU A 210 -6.11 6.99 -7.75
CA LEU A 210 -5.82 8.41 -8.01
C LEU A 210 -6.71 9.36 -7.22
N LYS A 211 -8.00 9.03 -7.10
CA LYS A 211 -8.95 9.78 -6.25
C LYS A 211 -8.59 9.66 -4.77
N ARG A 212 -8.18 8.47 -4.30
CA ARG A 212 -7.82 8.23 -2.89
C ARG A 212 -6.54 8.96 -2.49
N VAL A 213 -5.53 9.06 -3.35
CA VAL A 213 -4.31 9.83 -3.07
C VAL A 213 -4.66 11.27 -2.67
N LYS A 214 -5.57 11.94 -3.39
CA LYS A 214 -6.04 13.30 -3.04
C LYS A 214 -6.72 13.36 -1.68
N GLN A 215 -7.46 12.32 -1.28
CA GLN A 215 -8.13 12.22 0.02
C GLN A 215 -7.19 11.87 1.17
N GLN A 216 -6.04 11.24 0.87
CA GLN A 216 -5.00 10.89 1.84
C GLN A 216 -3.99 12.02 2.09
N MET A 217 -4.11 13.13 1.37
CA MET A 217 -3.32 14.34 1.62
C MET A 217 -3.52 14.81 3.07
N PRO A 218 -2.45 15.04 3.84
CA PRO A 218 -2.54 15.58 5.18
C PRO A 218 -3.29 16.92 5.23
N LEU A 219 -3.95 17.19 6.36
CA LEU A 219 -4.71 18.42 6.56
C LEU A 219 -3.80 19.66 6.38
N PRO A 220 -4.31 20.78 5.83
CA PRO A 220 -3.55 22.03 5.74
C PRO A 220 -2.96 22.42 7.10
N GLY A 221 -1.68 22.81 7.11
CA GLY A 221 -0.95 23.10 8.35
C GLY A 221 -0.38 21.87 9.09
N THR A 222 -0.49 20.65 8.55
CA THR A 222 0.22 19.48 9.12
C THR A 222 1.73 19.75 9.16
N HIS A 223 2.30 19.78 10.35
CA HIS A 223 3.74 19.94 10.53
C HIS A 223 4.49 18.61 10.33
N PHE A 224 5.63 18.70 9.66
CA PHE A 224 6.57 17.59 9.45
C PHE A 224 7.92 17.91 10.08
N LYS A 225 8.60 16.88 10.56
CA LYS A 225 9.98 16.93 11.05
C LYS A 225 10.82 15.98 10.20
N LEU A 226 11.74 16.55 9.42
CA LEU A 226 12.77 15.77 8.74
C LEU A 226 13.65 15.08 9.80
N LYS A 227 13.85 13.77 9.66
CA LYS A 227 14.75 12.97 10.51
C LYS A 227 16.10 12.73 9.80
N GLN A 228 16.06 12.38 8.51
CA GLN A 228 17.25 12.10 7.70
C GLN A 228 17.01 12.42 6.23
N LEU A 229 18.02 12.96 5.56
CA LEU A 229 18.04 13.19 4.11
C LEU A 229 19.49 13.12 3.62
N ASP A 230 19.81 12.10 2.84
CA ASP A 230 21.11 11.93 2.20
C ASP A 230 20.95 11.22 0.83
N LYS A 231 21.97 10.51 0.34
CA LYS A 231 21.92 9.81 -0.96
C LYS A 231 21.23 8.44 -0.91
N GLN A 232 21.09 7.86 0.28
CA GLN A 232 20.60 6.50 0.52
C GLN A 232 19.34 6.47 1.38
N ARG A 233 19.09 7.52 2.17
CA ARG A 233 17.96 7.60 3.10
C ARG A 233 17.16 8.87 2.95
N PHE A 234 15.85 8.74 3.15
CA PHE A 234 14.92 9.85 3.32
C PHE A 234 13.87 9.46 4.37
N ALA A 235 13.92 10.12 5.53
CA ALA A 235 13.07 9.80 6.67
C ALA A 235 12.51 11.06 7.34
N PHE A 236 11.25 11.00 7.75
CA PHE A 236 10.56 12.08 8.43
C PHE A 236 9.43 11.55 9.34
N SER A 237 8.94 12.40 10.23
CA SER A 237 7.67 12.18 10.94
C SER A 237 6.73 13.38 10.80
N SER A 238 5.44 13.16 11.03
CA SER A 238 4.41 14.20 11.05
C SER A 238 3.76 14.32 12.43
N ALA A 239 3.16 15.49 12.70
CA ALA A 239 2.50 15.78 13.97
C ALA A 239 1.29 14.87 14.28
N ASN A 240 0.77 14.12 13.30
CA ASN A 240 -0.32 13.15 13.45
C ASN A 240 0.18 11.69 13.57
N GLY A 241 1.35 11.47 14.17
CA GLY A 241 1.82 10.13 14.55
C GLY A 241 2.37 9.25 13.44
N ALA A 242 2.49 9.75 12.20
CA ALA A 242 3.08 8.99 11.10
C ALA A 242 4.61 9.15 11.06
N GLU A 243 5.29 8.05 10.73
CA GLU A 243 6.73 8.04 10.46
C GLU A 243 6.99 7.34 9.13
N TYR A 244 7.69 8.00 8.22
CA TYR A 244 8.09 7.46 6.93
C TYR A 244 9.61 7.31 6.90
N GLU A 245 10.10 6.19 6.40
CA GLU A 245 11.52 5.96 6.10
C GLU A 245 11.64 5.22 4.77
N TYR A 246 12.41 5.78 3.85
CA TYR A 246 12.99 5.06 2.71
C TYR A 246 14.49 4.88 2.96
N SER A 247 14.99 3.67 2.73
CA SER A 247 16.40 3.29 2.82
C SER A 247 16.77 2.24 1.75
N THR A 248 18.02 1.74 1.79
CA THR A 248 18.46 0.58 1.00
C THR A 248 17.65 -0.68 1.25
N ASP A 249 17.02 -0.80 2.42
CA ASP A 249 16.24 -1.96 2.85
C ASP A 249 14.76 -1.85 2.39
N GLY A 250 14.43 -0.78 1.67
CA GLY A 250 13.12 -0.47 1.13
C GLY A 250 12.43 0.68 1.87
N MET A 251 11.10 0.71 1.80
CA MET A 251 10.29 1.72 2.48
C MET A 251 9.39 1.12 3.56
N VAL A 252 9.35 1.83 4.69
CA VAL A 252 8.50 1.58 5.85
C VAL A 252 7.68 2.84 6.18
N LEU A 253 6.37 2.67 6.35
CA LEU A 253 5.46 3.63 6.98
C LEU A 253 4.98 3.05 8.31
N ARG A 254 5.16 3.81 9.38
CA ARG A 254 4.53 3.57 10.68
C ARG A 254 3.47 4.62 10.95
N GLN A 255 2.43 4.24 11.67
CA GLN A 255 1.39 5.12 12.20
C GLN A 255 1.19 4.73 13.66
N ASP A 256 1.46 5.65 14.57
CA ASP A 256 1.38 5.43 16.03
C ASP A 256 2.19 4.20 16.48
N ASN A 257 3.41 4.08 15.95
CA ASN A 257 4.35 2.96 16.13
C ASN A 257 3.90 1.59 15.56
N ILE A 258 2.79 1.51 14.84
CA ILE A 258 2.34 0.30 14.13
C ILE A 258 2.85 0.36 12.68
N THR A 259 3.55 -0.67 12.19
CA THR A 259 3.98 -0.74 10.78
C THR A 259 2.77 -0.91 9.85
N TRP A 260 2.38 0.16 9.16
CA TRP A 260 1.25 0.16 8.22
C TRP A 260 1.65 -0.30 6.82
N TYR A 261 2.89 -0.11 6.40
CA TYR A 261 3.38 -0.54 5.09
C TYR A 261 4.89 -0.79 5.15
N GLY A 262 5.35 -1.90 4.57
CA GLY A 262 6.74 -2.34 4.71
C GLY A 262 6.89 -3.49 5.71
N GLU A 263 8.09 -4.07 5.84
CA GLU A 263 8.40 -5.16 6.79
C GLU A 263 7.48 -6.39 6.69
N GLY A 264 6.95 -6.65 5.48
CA GLY A 264 5.96 -7.71 5.22
C GLY A 264 4.53 -7.39 5.66
N GLN A 265 4.27 -6.19 6.15
CA GLN A 265 2.97 -5.74 6.67
C GLN A 265 2.22 -4.81 5.71
N LEU A 266 0.90 -4.90 5.78
CA LEU A 266 -0.08 -4.06 5.11
C LEU A 266 -1.22 -3.76 6.10
N MET A 267 -1.40 -2.48 6.45
CA MET A 267 -2.33 -1.98 7.48
C MET A 267 -2.16 -2.69 8.84
N GLY A 268 -0.92 -2.84 9.31
CA GLY A 268 -0.61 -3.49 10.59
C GLY A 268 -0.74 -5.02 10.60
N GLN A 269 -0.96 -5.65 9.43
CA GLN A 269 -1.17 -7.09 9.31
C GLN A 269 -0.19 -7.71 8.31
N ARG A 270 0.42 -8.84 8.67
CA ARG A 270 1.08 -9.72 7.70
C ARG A 270 0.00 -10.45 6.89
N ARG A 271 0.17 -10.50 5.57
CA ARG A 271 -0.72 -11.23 4.65
C ARG A 271 0.11 -12.21 3.83
N ALA A 272 -0.30 -13.47 3.80
CA ALA A 272 0.32 -14.52 2.99
C ALA A 272 -0.61 -14.92 1.84
N LEU A 273 -0.03 -15.30 0.72
CA LEU A 273 -0.66 -15.97 -0.42
C LEU A 273 -0.22 -17.43 -0.41
N ASN A 274 -1.12 -18.35 -0.72
CA ASN A 274 -0.77 -19.76 -0.85
C ASN A 274 -0.31 -20.01 -2.31
N ILE A 275 0.98 -19.96 -2.55
CA ILE A 275 1.59 -20.06 -3.89
C ILE A 275 1.89 -21.51 -4.23
N ALA A 276 1.49 -21.96 -5.43
CA ALA A 276 2.03 -23.18 -6.04
C ALA A 276 3.49 -22.90 -6.46
N TYR A 277 4.41 -23.17 -5.54
CA TYR A 277 5.82 -22.79 -5.62
C TYR A 277 6.66 -23.81 -6.39
N TYR A 278 6.39 -25.10 -6.20
CA TYR A 278 7.11 -26.17 -6.89
C TYR A 278 6.36 -26.64 -8.14
N PRO A 279 7.05 -26.83 -9.28
CA PRO A 279 6.52 -27.51 -10.46
C PRO A 279 5.99 -28.92 -10.17
N GLU A 280 4.98 -29.36 -10.92
CA GLU A 280 4.34 -30.68 -10.71
C GLU A 280 5.27 -31.88 -10.89
N ASP A 281 6.36 -31.76 -11.65
CA ASP A 281 7.36 -32.83 -11.77
C ASP A 281 8.29 -32.90 -10.54
N VAL A 282 8.49 -31.80 -9.82
CA VAL A 282 9.20 -31.79 -8.53
C VAL A 282 8.30 -32.44 -7.46
N THR A 283 7.04 -32.03 -7.36
CA THR A 283 6.11 -32.54 -6.34
C THR A 283 5.79 -34.01 -6.52
N ARG A 284 5.75 -34.52 -7.76
CA ARG A 284 5.62 -35.95 -8.07
C ARG A 284 6.86 -36.81 -7.72
N ARG A 285 8.05 -36.23 -7.60
CA ARG A 285 9.28 -36.97 -7.24
C ARG A 285 9.46 -37.17 -5.74
N VAL A 286 8.72 -36.41 -4.93
CA VAL A 286 8.83 -36.40 -3.45
C VAL A 286 7.55 -36.91 -2.75
N ARG A 287 6.65 -37.54 -3.51
CA ARG A 287 5.44 -38.23 -3.06
C ARG A 287 5.61 -39.73 -3.23
#